data_AF-A0A6A6GCL5-F1
#
_entry.id   AF-A0A6A6GCL5-F1
#
_cell.length_a   1.000
_cell.length_b   1.000
_cell.length_c   1.000
_cell.angle_alpha   90.00
_cell.angle_beta   90.00
_cell.angle_gamma   90.00
#
_symmetry.space_group_name_H-M   'P 1'
#
loop_
_entity.id
_entity.type
_entity.pdbx_description
1 polymer ?
#
loop_
_entity_poly.entity_id
_entity_poly.type
_entity_poly.pdbx_seq_one_letter_code
_entity_poly.pdbx_strand_id
1 'polypeptide(L)'
;MEATNQGLPSLYDQARTAEASSDLPRTEHLYNQIIAIREQSEGREAAIRDKHNLVDILLRQDKHEEAEQMATEVLTFLEGREEGRETGNFREQERSTRLLLKRAMLGQGKIVDEM
;
A
#
# COMPACT_ATOMS: atom_id res chain seq x y z
N MET A 1 0.58 -28.29 -12.06
CA MET A 1 0.04 -26.99 -11.62
C MET A 1 0.98 -25.92 -12.19
N GLU A 2 0.69 -25.42 -13.38
CA GLU A 2 1.40 -24.24 -13.89
C GLU A 2 0.84 -23.03 -13.15
N ALA A 3 1.52 -22.61 -12.09
CA ALA A 3 1.33 -21.30 -11.52
C ALA A 3 1.62 -20.30 -12.63
N THR A 4 0.56 -19.72 -13.18
CA THR A 4 0.60 -18.77 -14.29
C THR A 4 1.63 -17.68 -13.99
N ASN A 5 2.69 -17.64 -14.79
CA ASN A 5 3.67 -16.56 -14.84
C ASN A 5 2.99 -15.31 -15.43
N GLN A 6 2.07 -14.71 -14.68
CA GLN A 6 1.38 -13.49 -15.09
C GLN A 6 2.31 -12.30 -14.84
N GLY A 7 2.62 -11.55 -15.91
CA GLY A 7 3.41 -10.33 -15.77
C GLY A 7 2.67 -9.26 -14.94
N LEU A 8 3.43 -8.38 -14.29
CA LEU A 8 2.92 -7.27 -13.47
C LEU A 8 1.72 -6.52 -14.10
N PRO A 9 1.71 -6.16 -15.40
CA PRO A 9 0.56 -5.48 -16.00
C PRO A 9 -0.76 -6.25 -15.86
N SER A 10 -0.72 -7.57 -16.09
CA SER A 10 -1.92 -8.42 -15.98
C SER A 10 -2.41 -8.52 -14.54
N LEU A 11 -1.50 -8.54 -13.56
CA LEU A 11 -1.88 -8.54 -12.15
C LEU A 11 -2.52 -7.20 -11.74
N TYR A 12 -2.01 -6.07 -12.22
CA TYR A 12 -2.63 -4.76 -11.97
C TYR A 12 -4.03 -4.65 -12.55
N ASP A 13 -4.25 -5.16 -13.76
CA ASP A 13 -5.58 -5.11 -14.39
C ASP A 13 -6.59 -5.99 -13.64
N GLN A 14 -6.13 -7.15 -13.14
CA GLN A 14 -6.94 -7.99 -12.26
C GLN A 14 -7.22 -7.31 -10.92
N ALA A 15 -6.23 -6.64 -10.31
CA ALA A 15 -6.40 -5.95 -9.04
C ALA A 15 -7.42 -4.82 -9.17
N ARG A 16 -7.35 -4.02 -10.25
CA ARG A 16 -8.34 -2.98 -10.55
C ARG A 16 -9.74 -3.55 -10.76
N THR A 17 -9.85 -4.67 -11.47
CA THR A 17 -11.13 -5.33 -11.72
C THR A 17 -11.75 -5.86 -10.42
N ALA A 18 -10.94 -6.48 -9.57
CA ALA A 18 -11.36 -6.95 -8.24
C ALA A 18 -11.79 -5.76 -7.36
N GLU A 19 -11.03 -4.67 -7.36
CA GLU A 19 -11.33 -3.47 -6.59
C GLU A 19 -12.63 -2.81 -7.05
N ALA A 20 -12.83 -2.70 -8.37
CA ALA A 20 -14.08 -2.19 -8.96
C ALA A 20 -15.29 -3.07 -8.63
N SER A 21 -15.06 -4.37 -8.42
CA SER A 21 -16.08 -5.32 -7.98
C SER A 21 -16.23 -5.36 -6.45
N SER A 22 -15.51 -4.51 -5.72
CA SER A 22 -15.44 -4.50 -4.24
C SER A 22 -14.99 -5.84 -3.62
N ASP A 23 -14.28 -6.67 -4.38
CA ASP A 23 -13.67 -7.91 -3.91
C ASP A 23 -12.34 -7.58 -3.23
N LEU A 24 -12.42 -7.04 -2.01
CA LEU A 24 -11.27 -6.59 -1.23
C LEU A 24 -10.29 -7.73 -0.91
N PRO A 25 -10.72 -8.95 -0.51
CA PRO A 25 -9.79 -10.05 -0.25
C PRO A 25 -8.98 -10.46 -1.48
N ARG A 26 -9.62 -10.50 -2.66
CA ARG A 26 -8.90 -10.78 -3.90
C ARG A 26 -7.98 -9.62 -4.29
N THR A 27 -8.41 -8.39 -4.08
CA THR A 27 -7.59 -7.19 -4.34
C THR A 27 -6.32 -7.21 -3.48
N GLU A 28 -6.45 -7.51 -2.19
CA GLU A 28 -5.32 -7.69 -1.27
C GLU A 28 -4.38 -8.79 -1.74
N HIS A 29 -4.91 -9.96 -2.11
CA HIS A 29 -4.10 -11.07 -2.61
C HIS A 29 -3.27 -10.67 -3.84
N LEU A 30 -3.89 -9.95 -4.79
CA LEU A 30 -3.21 -9.50 -6.01
C LEU A 30 -2.15 -8.43 -5.72
N TYR A 31 -2.43 -7.47 -4.84
CA TYR A 31 -1.42 -6.49 -4.42
C TYR A 31 -0.25 -7.14 -3.69
N ASN A 32 -0.48 -8.15 -2.85
CA ASN A 32 0.60 -8.91 -2.21
C ASN A 32 1.50 -9.61 -3.25
N GLN A 33 0.93 -10.18 -4.31
CA GLN A 33 1.72 -10.75 -5.42
C GLN A 33 2.51 -9.68 -6.17
N ILE A 34 1.88 -8.55 -6.49
CA ILE A 34 2.53 -7.41 -7.18
C ILE A 34 3.72 -6.89 -6.36
N ILE A 35 3.53 -6.70 -5.05
CA ILE A 35 4.57 -6.25 -4.12
C ILE A 35 5.72 -7.25 -4.11
N ALA A 36 5.45 -8.54 -3.91
CA ALA A 36 6.49 -9.57 -3.87
C ALA A 36 7.33 -9.61 -5.17
N ILE A 37 6.66 -9.52 -6.33
CA ILE A 37 7.34 -9.52 -7.63
C ILE A 37 8.21 -8.26 -7.78
N ARG A 38 7.67 -7.07 -7.48
CA ARG A 38 8.42 -5.81 -7.58
C ARG A 38 9.58 -5.72 -6.62
N GLU A 39 9.41 -6.14 -5.37
CA GLU A 39 10.48 -6.16 -4.39
C GLU A 39 11.63 -7.07 -4.87
N GLN A 40 11.30 -8.22 -5.46
CA GLN A 40 12.29 -9.15 -5.98
C GLN A 40 12.99 -8.64 -7.26
N SER A 41 12.27 -7.95 -8.16
CA SER A 41 12.81 -7.55 -9.46
C SER A 41 13.47 -6.17 -9.47
N GLU A 42 12.92 -5.21 -8.73
CA GLU A 42 13.26 -3.79 -8.78
C GLU A 42 13.66 -3.23 -7.40
N GLY A 43 13.54 -4.03 -6.35
CA GLY A 43 13.87 -3.66 -4.97
C GLY A 43 12.71 -3.04 -4.19
N ARG A 44 12.94 -2.82 -2.89
CA ARG A 44 11.91 -2.38 -1.94
C ARG A 44 11.29 -1.04 -2.32
N GLU A 45 12.08 -0.09 -2.81
CA GLU A 45 11.62 1.23 -3.22
C GLU A 45 10.54 1.16 -4.31
N ALA A 46 10.70 0.25 -5.27
CA ALA A 46 9.77 0.10 -6.38
C ALA A 46 8.37 -0.37 -5.93
N ALA A 47 8.29 -1.09 -4.81
CA ALA A 47 7.04 -1.63 -4.27
C ALA A 47 6.31 -0.67 -3.31
N ILE A 48 6.93 0.45 -2.90
CA ILE A 48 6.37 1.38 -1.89
C ILE A 48 5.02 1.96 -2.33
N ARG A 49 4.85 2.24 -3.62
CA ARG A 49 3.57 2.72 -4.15
C ARG A 49 2.47 1.66 -4.05
N ASP A 50 2.82 0.39 -4.25
CA ASP A 50 1.84 -0.70 -4.17
C ASP A 50 1.48 -1.01 -2.73
N LYS A 51 2.45 -0.93 -1.81
CA LYS A 51 2.20 -0.97 -0.36
C LYS A 51 1.25 0.15 0.09
N HIS A 52 1.46 1.38 -0.37
CA HIS A 52 0.55 2.50 -0.08
C HIS A 52 -0.90 2.17 -0.50
N ASN A 53 -1.10 1.60 -1.69
CA ASN A 53 -2.44 1.24 -2.15
C ASN A 53 -3.04 0.10 -1.32
N LEU A 54 -2.21 -0.88 -0.94
CA LEU A 54 -2.64 -1.99 -0.11
C LEU A 54 -3.12 -1.53 1.28
N VAL A 55 -2.54 -0.49 1.86
CA VAL A 55 -3.01 0.11 3.13
C VAL A 55 -4.49 0.52 3.03
N ASP A 56 -4.92 1.18 1.94
CA ASP A 56 -6.33 1.55 1.77
C ASP A 56 -7.25 0.31 1.70
N ILE A 57 -6.80 -0.72 0.99
CA ILE A 57 -7.53 -1.99 0.88
C ILE A 57 -7.67 -2.69 2.24
N LEU A 58 -6.62 -2.67 3.07
CA LEU A 58 -6.66 -3.20 4.44
C LEU A 58 -7.64 -2.41 5.32
N LEU A 59 -7.63 -1.08 5.22
CA LEU A 59 -8.57 -0.23 5.97
C LEU A 59 -10.02 -0.44 5.58
N ARG A 60 -10.31 -0.71 4.30
CA ARG A 60 -11.67 -1.04 3.83
C ARG A 60 -12.15 -2.41 4.30
N GLN A 61 -11.24 -3.26 4.77
CA GLN A 61 -11.52 -4.56 5.38
C GLN A 61 -11.51 -4.53 6.92
N ASP A 62 -11.44 -3.34 7.53
CA ASP A 62 -11.28 -3.15 8.98
C ASP A 62 -10.01 -3.81 9.57
N LYS A 63 -9.02 -4.13 8.72
CA LYS A 63 -7.72 -4.69 9.12
C LYS A 63 -6.78 -3.59 9.60
N HIS A 64 -7.18 -2.89 10.66
CA HIS A 64 -6.53 -1.66 11.10
C HIS A 64 -5.10 -1.87 11.60
N GLU A 65 -4.80 -2.99 12.28
CA GLU A 65 -3.46 -3.29 12.78
C GLU A 65 -2.46 -3.52 11.62
N GLU A 66 -2.84 -4.34 10.64
CA GLU A 66 -2.04 -4.59 9.43
C GLU A 66 -1.83 -3.30 8.62
N ALA A 67 -2.88 -2.48 8.50
CA ALA A 67 -2.82 -1.18 7.83
C ALA A 67 -1.86 -0.20 8.53
N GLU A 68 -1.84 -0.15 9.87
CA GLU A 68 -0.92 0.71 10.63
C GLU A 68 0.53 0.27 10.45
N GLN A 69 0.82 -1.03 10.56
CA GLN A 69 2.17 -1.56 10.39
C GLN A 69 2.71 -1.21 8.98
N MET A 70 1.88 -1.42 7.96
CA MET A 70 2.26 -1.14 6.57
C MET A 70 2.37 0.35 6.28
N ALA A 71 1.45 1.18 6.79
CA ALA A 71 1.51 2.63 6.61
C ALA A 71 2.74 3.23 7.32
N THR A 72 3.11 2.70 8.48
CA THR A 72 4.34 3.09 9.20
C THR A 72 5.58 2.74 8.38
N GLU A 73 5.62 1.56 7.77
CA GLU A 73 6.71 1.15 6.89
C GLU A 73 6.85 2.09 5.68
N VAL A 74 5.74 2.38 5.00
CA VAL A 74 5.69 3.31 3.85
C VAL A 74 6.15 4.70 4.28
N LEU A 75 5.64 5.22 5.39
CA LEU A 75 5.98 6.56 5.86
C LEU A 75 7.46 6.66 6.24
N THR A 76 7.99 5.67 6.98
CA THR A 76 9.41 5.61 7.34
C THR A 76 10.31 5.61 6.11
N PHE A 77 9.93 4.86 5.06
CA PHE A 77 10.67 4.85 3.81
C PHE A 77 10.66 6.22 3.12
N LEU A 78 9.49 6.86 3.03
CA LEU A 78 9.37 8.20 2.43
C LEU A 78 10.19 9.21 3.24
N GLU A 79 10.07 9.20 4.57
CA GLU A 79 10.78 10.13 5.43
C GLU A 79 12.30 9.98 5.41
N GLY A 80 12.81 8.78 5.11
CA GLY A 80 14.24 8.50 4.93
C GLY A 80 14.80 8.86 3.55
N ARG A 81 13.94 9.22 2.57
CA ARG A 81 14.36 9.51 1.20
C ARG A 81 14.69 10.99 1.03
N GLU A 82 15.85 11.32 0.49
CA GLU A 82 16.23 12.70 0.17
C GLU A 82 15.84 13.09 -1.26
N GLU A 83 15.97 12.16 -2.20
CA GLU A 83 15.66 12.39 -3.60
C GLU A 83 14.15 12.49 -3.85
N GLY A 84 13.75 13.52 -4.61
CA GLY A 84 12.36 13.67 -5.06
C GLY A 84 11.39 14.23 -4.02
N ARG A 85 11.83 14.58 -2.79
CA ARG A 85 10.97 15.19 -1.75
C ARG A 85 10.29 16.50 -2.16
N GLU A 86 10.91 17.21 -3.09
CA GLU A 86 10.37 18.46 -3.64
C GLU A 86 9.28 18.23 -4.69
N THR A 87 9.11 17.00 -5.16
CA THR A 87 8.09 16.69 -6.18
C THR A 87 6.70 16.64 -5.54
N GLY A 88 5.70 17.18 -6.26
CA GLY A 88 4.32 17.17 -5.78
C GLY A 88 3.78 15.76 -5.53
N ASN A 89 4.15 14.79 -6.39
CA ASN A 89 3.73 13.39 -6.25
C ASN A 89 4.26 12.76 -4.95
N PHE A 90 5.52 13.01 -4.61
CA PHE A 90 6.10 12.50 -3.36
C PHE A 90 5.40 13.10 -2.15
N ARG A 91 5.21 14.43 -2.13
CA ARG A 91 4.56 15.13 -1.01
C ARG A 91 3.12 14.67 -0.79
N GLU A 92 2.37 14.46 -1.88
CA GLU A 92 1.02 13.91 -1.78
C GLU A 92 1.03 12.46 -1.31
N GLN A 93 1.98 11.62 -1.76
CA GLN A 93 2.08 10.24 -1.27
C GLN A 93 2.41 10.20 0.23
N GLU A 94 3.34 11.03 0.70
CA GLU A 94 3.69 11.15 2.12
C GLU A 94 2.49 11.62 2.96
N ARG A 95 1.82 12.69 2.52
CA ARG A 95 0.61 13.22 3.16
C ARG A 95 -0.51 12.19 3.19
N SER A 96 -0.78 11.52 2.08
CA SER A 96 -1.78 10.46 1.97
C SER A 96 -1.46 9.31 2.94
N THR A 97 -0.20 8.88 3.00
CA THR A 97 0.24 7.83 3.94
C THR A 97 0.00 8.22 5.39
N ARG A 98 0.27 9.48 5.77
CA ARG A 98 -0.05 9.99 7.13
C ARG A 98 -1.54 9.93 7.44
N LEU A 99 -2.40 10.28 6.49
CA LEU A 99 -3.86 10.19 6.65
C LEU A 99 -4.32 8.74 6.81
N LEU A 100 -3.78 7.81 6.02
CA LEU A 100 -4.08 6.38 6.13
C LEU A 100 -3.63 5.81 7.47
N LEU A 101 -2.42 6.17 7.92
CA LEU A 101 -1.89 5.78 9.24
C LEU A 101 -2.80 6.29 10.36
N LYS A 102 -3.17 7.57 10.33
CA LYS A 102 -4.12 8.14 11.30
C LYS A 102 -5.46 7.40 11.30
N ARG A 103 -6.01 7.07 10.13
CA ARG A 103 -7.25 6.29 10.01
C ARG A 103 -7.10 4.88 10.58
N ALA A 104 -5.96 4.23 10.36
CA ALA A 104 -5.65 2.92 10.94
C ALA A 104 -5.62 2.98 12.47
N MET A 105 -4.96 3.98 13.04
CA MET A 105 -4.88 4.17 14.49
C MET A 105 -6.24 4.50 15.11
N LEU A 106 -7.02 5.39 14.48
CA LEU A 106 -8.38 5.72 14.93
C LEU A 106 -9.32 4.51 14.85
N GLY A 107 -9.21 3.67 13.81
CA GLY A 107 -9.98 2.43 13.69
C GLY A 107 -9.70 1.43 14.83
N GLN A 108 -8.51 1.50 15.43
CA GLN A 108 -8.16 0.72 16.62
C GLN A 108 -8.58 1.38 17.94
N GLY A 109 -9.16 2.59 17.90
CA GLY A 109 -9.46 3.38 19.08
C GLY A 109 -8.24 4.03 19.74
N LYS A 110 -7.10 4.11 19.04
CA LYS A 110 -5.93 4.83 19.53
C LYS A 110 -6.19 6.34 19.48
N ILE A 111 -5.81 7.05 20.54
CA ILE A 111 -5.81 8.51 20.55
C ILE A 111 -4.63 8.96 19.71
N VAL A 112 -4.91 9.78 18.69
CA VAL A 112 -3.90 10.30 17.77
C VAL A 112 -3.81 11.79 18.00
N ASP A 113 -3.05 12.19 19.03
CA ASP A 113 -2.72 13.59 19.27
C ASP A 113 -1.60 14.00 18.30
N GLU A 114 -1.89 14.96 17.43
CA GLU A 114 -0.98 15.62 16.48
C GLU A 114 0.00 14.70 15.73
N MET A 115 -0.50 14.04 14.68
CA MET A 115 0.30 13.51 13.55
C MET A 115 0.13 14.38 12.31
#